data_AF-A0A521SAV5-F1
#
_entry.id   AF-A0A521SAV5-F1
#
_cell.length_a   1.000
_cell.length_b   1.000
_cell.length_c   1.000
_cell.angle_alpha   90.00
_cell.angle_beta   90.00
_cell.angle_gamma   90.00
#
_symmetry.space_group_name_H-M   'P 1'
#
loop_
_entity.id
_entity.type
_entity.pdbx_description
1 polymer ?
#
loop_
_entity_poly.entity_id
_entity_poly.type
_entity_poly.pdbx_seq_one_letter_code
_entity_poly.pdbx_strand_id
1 'polypeptide(L)' 'MTIAIGSDHGGVELKDFLVHVLRSKGIEVEDIGTKGSESVDYPDFGRLVSLKVSKGEAERGVLICTNGIGMARMDMPI' A
#
# COMPACT_ATOMS: atom_id res chain seq x y z
N MET A 1 13.20 9.95 -3.86
CA MET A 1 12.69 8.63 -3.47
C MET A 1 11.20 8.71 -3.21
N THR A 2 10.42 8.09 -4.09
CA THR A 2 8.96 8.04 -3.99
C THR A 2 8.53 6.64 -3.58
N ILE A 3 7.75 6.54 -2.50
CA ILE A 3 7.23 5.27 -1.99
C ILE A 3 5.72 5.24 -2.19
N ALA A 4 5.23 4.25 -2.94
CA ALA A 4 3.81 3.94 -3.03
C ALA A 4 3.40 3.06 -1.86
N ILE A 5 2.36 3.44 -1.12
CA ILE A 5 1.85 2.66 0.01
C ILE A 5 0.38 2.34 -0.21
N GLY A 6 0.02 1.07 -0.01
CA GLY A 6 -1.36 0.60 0.00
C GLY A 6 -1.65 -0.25 1.24
N SER A 7 -2.90 -0.22 1.71
CA SER A 7 -3.40 -1.07 2.79
C SER A 7 -4.81 -1.58 2.56
N ASP A 8 -5.14 -2.72 3.19
CA ASP A 8 -6.54 -3.10 3.42
C ASP A 8 -7.12 -2.29 4.58
N HIS A 9 -8.40 -2.54 4.88
CA HIS A 9 -9.12 -1.91 5.99
C HIS A 9 -8.50 -2.21 7.36
N GLY A 10 -7.84 -3.36 7.54
CA GLY A 10 -7.16 -3.72 8.78
C GLY A 10 -5.79 -3.06 8.97
N GLY A 11 -5.19 -2.56 7.90
CA GLY A 11 -3.87 -1.93 7.89
C GLY A 11 -3.84 -0.40 7.91
N VAL A 12 -5.01 0.28 7.93
CA VAL A 12 -5.12 1.73 7.74
C VAL A 12 -4.35 2.52 8.80
N GLU A 13 -4.47 2.16 10.07
CA GLU A 13 -3.80 2.89 11.17
C GLU A 13 -2.27 2.82 11.05
N LEU A 14 -1.74 1.63 10.74
CA LEU A 14 -0.31 1.43 10.54
C LEU A 14 0.19 2.16 9.29
N LYS A 15 -0.62 2.16 8.22
CA LYS A 15 -0.34 2.90 6.99
C LYS A 15 -0.22 4.40 7.27
N ASP A 16 -1.18 4.98 7.96
CA ASP A 16 -1.19 6.41 8.27
C ASP A 16 -0.01 6.82 9.15
N PHE A 17 0.34 5.98 10.14
CA PHE A 17 1.55 6.16 10.94
C PHE A 17 2.82 6.14 10.08
N LEU A 18 2.96 5.15 9.18
CA LEU A 18 4.11 5.04 8.27
C LEU A 18 4.20 6.24 7.32
N VAL A 19 3.08 6.66 6.73
CA VAL A 19 3.02 7.85 5.86
C VAL A 19 3.51 9.08 6.62
N HIS A 20 3.07 9.28 7.85
CA HIS A 20 3.52 10.39 8.69
C HIS A 20 5.03 10.34 8.95
N VAL A 21 5.55 9.18 9.37
CA VAL A 21 6.98 8.98 9.64
C VAL A 21 7.84 9.23 8.41
N LEU A 22 7.46 8.68 7.25
CA LEU A 22 8.20 8.83 6.00
C LEU A 22 8.18 10.29 5.51
N ARG A 23 7.02 10.96 5.56
CA ARG A 23 6.92 12.38 5.20
C ARG A 23 7.74 13.26 6.15
N SER A 24 7.77 12.97 7.45
CA SER A 24 8.60 13.69 8.42
C SER A 24 10.11 13.56 8.13
N LYS A 25 10.52 12.50 7.42
CA LYS A 25 11.90 12.27 6.96
C LYS A 25 12.19 12.91 5.59
N GLY A 26 11.24 13.64 5.00
CA GLY A 26 11.38 14.25 3.67
C GLY A 26 11.26 13.24 2.52
N ILE A 27 10.62 12.09 2.75
CA ILE A 27 10.36 11.08 1.72
C ILE A 27 8.99 11.36 1.10
N GLU A 28 8.94 11.39 -0.22
CA GLU A 28 7.68 11.52 -0.96
C GLU A 28 6.90 10.20 -0.87
N VAL A 29 5.66 10.29 -0.39
CA VAL A 29 4.80 9.13 -0.18
C VAL A 29 3.49 9.30 -0.93
N GLU A 30 3.24 8.36 -1.83
CA GLU A 30 1.99 8.23 -2.55
C GLU A 30 1.09 7.20 -1.85
N ASP A 31 0.05 7.70 -1.18
CA ASP A 31 -0.94 6.87 -0.50
C ASP A 31 -2.06 6.48 -1.48
N ILE A 32 -2.11 5.18 -1.81
CA ILE A 32 -3.04 4.58 -2.77
C ILE A 32 -4.31 4.08 -2.08
N GLY A 33 -4.40 4.22 -0.75
CA GLY A 33 -5.54 3.81 0.05
C GLY A 33 -5.37 2.41 0.63
N THR A 34 -6.38 1.87 1.33
CA THR A 34 -7.69 2.49 1.59
C THR A 34 -7.62 3.65 2.59
N LYS A 35 -8.59 4.57 2.54
CA LYS A 35 -8.74 5.71 3.46
C LYS A 35 -9.87 5.51 4.48
N GLY A 36 -10.48 4.31 4.50
CA GLY A 36 -11.64 4.03 5.33
C GLY A 36 -11.66 2.60 5.85
N SER A 37 -12.56 2.36 6.81
CA SER A 37 -12.81 1.06 7.43
C SER A 37 -13.77 0.18 6.63
N GLU A 38 -14.14 0.60 5.42
CA GLU A 38 -15.00 -0.19 4.55
C GLU A 38 -14.26 -1.46 4.12
N SER A 39 -14.98 -2.59 4.12
CA SER A 39 -14.44 -3.86 3.64
C SER A 39 -14.05 -3.69 2.18
N VAL A 40 -12.76 -3.70 1.92
CA VAL A 40 -12.18 -3.58 0.59
C VAL A 40 -11.33 -4.80 0.27
N ASP A 41 -11.32 -5.16 -1.01
CA ASP A 41 -10.52 -6.26 -1.51
C ASP A 41 -9.05 -5.84 -1.63
N TYR A 42 -8.20 -6.48 -0.83
CA TYR A 42 -6.76 -6.25 -0.78
C TYR A 42 -6.01 -6.44 -2.14
N PRO A 43 -6.46 -7.29 -3.11
CA PRO A 43 -5.78 -7.43 -4.40
C PRO A 43 -5.78 -6.14 -5.23
N ASP A 44 -6.80 -5.28 -5.09
CA ASP A 44 -6.89 -4.05 -5.89
C ASP A 44 -5.78 -3.07 -5.52
N PHE A 45 -5.55 -2.85 -4.22
CA PHE A 45 -4.47 -2.00 -3.74
C PHE A 45 -3.10 -2.60 -4.04
N GLY A 46 -2.97 -3.92 -3.88
CA GLY A 46 -1.78 -4.66 -4.30
C GLY A 46 -1.42 -4.39 -5.75
N ARG A 47 -2.40 -4.53 -6.66
CA ARG A 47 -2.21 -4.31 -8.10
C ARG A 47 -1.83 -2.88 -8.41
N LEU A 48 -2.46 -1.89 -7.79
CA LEU A 48 -2.18 -0.47 -8.03
C LEU A 48 -0.76 -0.08 -7.59
N VAL A 49 -0.32 -0.53 -6.40
CA VAL A 49 1.04 -0.29 -5.90
C VAL A 49 2.06 -1.00 -6.81
N SER A 50 1.85 -2.27 -7.14
CA SER A 50 2.74 -3.03 -8.02
C SER A 50 2.85 -2.40 -9.42
N LEU A 51 1.73 -1.92 -9.98
CA LEU A 51 1.72 -1.27 -11.28
C LEU A 51 2.56 0.02 -11.29
N LYS A 52 2.47 0.82 -10.22
CA LYS A 52 3.25 2.06 -10.09
C LYS A 52 4.74 1.81 -9.96
N VAL A 53 5.13 0.80 -9.18
CA VAL A 53 6.52 0.37 -9.10
C VAL A 53 7.01 -0.15 -10.47
N SER A 54 6.22 -0.99 -11.14
CA SER A 54 6.57 -1.53 -12.45
C SER A 54 6.68 -0.47 -13.56
N LYS A 55 5.93 0.63 -13.46
CA LYS A 55 6.00 1.76 -14.38
C LYS A 55 7.10 2.77 -14.06
N GLY A 56 7.80 2.60 -12.92
CA GLY A 56 8.80 3.56 -12.44
C GLY A 56 8.19 4.86 -11.88
N GLU A 57 6.87 4.90 -11.63
CA GLU A 57 6.20 6.03 -10.98
C GLU A 57 6.53 6.09 -9.48
N ALA A 58 6.84 4.94 -8.88
CA ALA A 58 7.36 4.82 -7.52
C ALA A 58 8.64 3.97 -7.52
N GLU A 59 9.62 4.34 -6.69
CA GLU A 59 10.85 3.55 -6.55
C GLU A 59 10.61 2.29 -5.71
N ARG A 60 9.69 2.34 -4.75
CA ARG A 60 9.37 1.23 -3.85
C ARG A 60 7.87 1.19 -3.56
N GLY A 61 7.36 -0.01 -3.29
CA GLY A 61 6.00 -0.27 -2.86
C GLY A 61 5.96 -0.86 -1.46
N VAL A 62 5.03 -0.40 -0.62
CA VAL A 62 4.72 -0.98 0.69
C VAL A 62 3.26 -1.39 0.71
N LEU A 63 3.00 -2.63 1.10
CA LEU A 63 1.66 -3.20 1.19
C LEU A 63 1.41 -3.67 2.62
N ILE A 64 0.28 -3.27 3.19
CA ILE A 64 -0.07 -3.54 4.59
C ILE A 64 -1.44 -4.22 4.62
N CYS A 65 -1.50 -5.44 5.13
CA CYS A 65 -2.77 -6.09 5.45
C CYS A 65 -2.76 -6.66 6.87
N THR A 66 -3.95 -6.97 7.39
CA THR A 66 -4.15 -7.49 8.76
C THR A 66 -3.16 -8.59 9.16
N ASN A 67 -2.75 -9.46 8.22
CA ASN A 67 -1.79 -10.55 8.47
C ASN A 67 -0.55 -10.56 7.55
N GLY A 68 -0.40 -9.59 6.64
CA GLY A 68 0.65 -9.55 5.60
C GLY A 68 0.63 -10.66 4.52
N ILE A 69 -0.05 -11.79 4.74
CA ILE A 69 0.05 -13.00 3.91
C ILE A 69 -0.79 -12.88 2.63
N GLY A 70 -2.00 -12.34 2.72
CA GLY A 70 -2.92 -12.23 1.57
C GLY A 70 -2.38 -11.30 0.48
N MET A 71 -1.88 -10.13 0.86
CA MET A 71 -1.28 -9.17 -0.08
C MET A 71 0.05 -9.65 -0.66
N ALA A 72 0.88 -10.33 0.12
CA ALA A 72 2.17 -10.81 -0.35
C ALA A 72 2.04 -11.99 -1.33
N ARG A 73 0.99 -12.81 -1.19
CA ARG A 73 0.79 -13.99 -2.06
C ARG A 73 0.06 -13.69 -3.35
N MET A 74 -0.65 -12.56 -3.47
CA MET A 74 -1.47 -12.21 -4.65
C MET A 74 -2.07 -13.46 -5.32
N ASP A 75 -2.94 -14.17 -4.60
CA ASP A 75 -3.63 -15.32 -5.17
C ASP A 75 -4.69 -14.79 -6.14
N MET A 76 -4.25 -14.42 -7.34
CA MET A 76 -5.11 -14.05 -8.45
C MET A 76 -5.68 -15.34 -9.05
N PRO A 77 -7.01 -15.58 -9.00
CA PRO A 77 -7.61 -16.52 -9.92
C PRO A 77 -7.43 -15.93 -11.33
N ILE A 78 -6.51 -16.53 -12.08
CA ILE A 78 -6.41 -16.39 -13.55
C ILE A 78 -7.58 -17.10 -14.22
#